data_AF-Q6MI73-F1
#
_entry.id   AF-Q6MI73-F1
#
_cell.length_a   1.000
_cell.length_b   1.000
_cell.length_c   1.000
_cell.angle_alpha   90.00
_cell.angle_beta   90.00
_cell.angle_gamma   90.00
#
_symmetry.space_group_name_H-M   'P 1'
#
loop_
_entity.id
_entity.type
_entity.pdbx_description
1 polymer ?
#
loop_
_entity_poly.entity_id
_entity_poly.type
_entity_poly.pdbx_seq_one_letter_code
_entity_poly.pdbx_strand_id
1 'polypeptide(L)'
;MAEKVKLSKDGSSIDFVQSDSLPTSLKKFRQSPEIEGFYRFIFENDLQKEAYDILDRIIIQRKAKKAGAKKEAAAAAKEEKAAAKKAEATKAKKK
;
A
#
# COMPACT_ATOMS: atom_id res chain seq x y z
N MET A 1 -5.93 12.47 25.96
CA MET A 1 -6.53 11.61 24.92
C MET A 1 -6.33 12.33 23.60
N ALA A 2 -5.46 11.82 22.72
CA ALA A 2 -5.16 12.47 21.45
C ALA A 2 -6.33 12.31 20.48
N GLU A 3 -6.81 13.42 19.90
CA GLU A 3 -7.77 13.46 18.79
C GLU A 3 -7.14 12.79 17.55
N LYS A 4 -7.22 11.46 17.48
CA LYS A 4 -6.63 10.64 16.40
C LYS A 4 -7.50 10.54 15.15
N VAL A 5 -8.73 11.04 15.20
CA VAL A 5 -9.71 10.92 14.12
C VAL A 5 -10.32 12.29 13.87
N LYS A 6 -10.05 12.87 12.71
CA LYS A 6 -10.69 14.11 12.26
C LYS A 6 -11.86 13.74 11.36
N LEU A 7 -13.07 13.90 11.87
CA LEU A 7 -14.28 13.74 11.06
C LEU A 7 -14.57 15.05 10.31
N SER A 8 -14.87 14.95 9.02
CA SER A 8 -15.44 16.07 8.29
C SER A 8 -16.82 16.42 8.86
N LYS A 9 -17.18 17.70 8.79
CA LYS A 9 -18.38 18.24 9.44
C LYS A 9 -19.69 17.66 8.89
N ASP A 10 -19.61 17.10 7.68
CA ASP A 10 -20.64 16.44 6.90
C ASP A 10 -20.56 14.89 6.96
N GLY A 11 -19.56 14.33 7.67
CA GLY A 11 -19.38 12.87 7.83
C GLY A 11 -18.93 12.13 6.56
N SER A 12 -18.68 12.85 5.47
CA SER A 12 -18.29 12.29 4.17
C SER A 12 -16.84 11.81 4.15
N SER A 13 -15.96 12.38 4.98
CA SER A 13 -14.56 11.95 5.07
C SER A 13 -14.07 11.81 6.51
N ILE A 14 -13.31 10.75 6.73
CA ILE A 14 -12.64 10.45 8.00
C ILE A 14 -11.15 10.50 7.72
N ASP A 15 -10.48 11.51 8.27
CA ASP A 15 -9.03 11.64 8.18
C ASP A 15 -8.40 11.08 9.46
N PHE A 16 -7.80 9.91 9.33
CA PHE A 16 -7.09 9.26 10.43
C PHE A 16 -5.74 9.94 10.59
N VAL A 17 -5.57 10.68 11.69
CA VAL A 17 -4.26 11.24 12.05
C VAL A 17 -3.34 10.05 12.24
N GLN A 18 -2.39 9.92 11.31
CA GLN A 18 -1.46 8.81 11.26
C GLN A 18 -0.78 8.71 12.63
N SER A 19 -1.09 7.68 13.41
CA SER A 19 -0.43 7.48 14.69
C SER A 19 1.05 7.21 14.39
N ASP A 20 1.94 8.04 14.95
CA ASP A 20 3.38 8.04 14.63
C ASP A 20 4.09 6.70 14.91
N SER A 21 3.39 5.71 15.48
CA SER A 21 3.91 4.35 15.70
C SER A 21 2.96 3.29 15.12
N LEU A 22 2.99 3.12 13.80
CA LEU A 22 2.43 1.91 13.20
C LEU A 22 3.06 0.67 13.87
N PRO A 23 2.26 -0.33 14.28
CA PRO A 23 2.79 -1.50 14.94
C PRO A 23 3.79 -2.23 14.03
N THR A 24 5.05 -2.28 14.45
CA THR A 24 6.12 -2.91 13.65
C THR A 24 6.14 -4.44 13.74
N SER A 25 5.33 -5.02 14.64
CA SER A 25 5.22 -6.46 14.80
C SER A 25 3.77 -6.90 14.96
N LEU A 26 3.50 -8.15 14.58
CA LEU A 26 2.17 -8.76 14.72
C LEU A 26 1.68 -8.79 16.17
N LYS A 27 2.60 -8.96 17.12
CA LYS A 27 2.26 -8.95 18.55
C LYS A 27 1.76 -7.57 18.98
N LYS A 28 2.49 -6.50 18.61
CA LYS A 28 2.08 -5.12 18.89
C LYS A 28 0.79 -4.76 18.16
N PHE A 29 0.59 -5.26 16.94
CA PHE A 29 -0.62 -5.04 16.16
C PHE A 29 -1.86 -5.60 16.85
N ARG A 30 -1.80 -6.85 17.32
CA ARG A 30 -2.93 -7.50 18.02
C ARG A 30 -3.21 -6.93 19.41
N GLN A 31 -2.22 -6.32 20.04
CA GLN A 31 -2.34 -5.66 21.34
C GLN A 31 -2.83 -4.21 21.22
N SER A 32 -2.98 -3.68 20.00
CA SER A 32 -3.45 -2.31 19.80
C SER A 32 -4.95 -2.22 20.15
N PRO A 33 -5.36 -1.28 21.02
CA PRO A 33 -6.78 -1.07 21.34
C PRO A 33 -7.64 -0.77 20.12
N GLU A 34 -7.07 -0.08 19.13
CA GLU A 34 -7.75 0.28 17.88
C GLU A 34 -8.06 -0.97 17.04
N ILE A 35 -7.14 -1.94 17.01
CA ILE A 35 -7.33 -3.21 16.29
C ILE A 35 -8.30 -4.13 17.01
N GLU A 36 -8.25 -4.18 18.34
CA GLU A 36 -9.24 -4.90 19.12
C GLU A 36 -10.65 -4.36 18.88
N GLY A 37 -10.82 -3.03 18.95
CA GLY A 37 -12.11 -2.38 18.66
C GLY A 37 -12.63 -2.67 17.25
N PHE A 38 -11.74 -2.69 16.26
CA PHE A 38 -12.10 -3.07 14.89
C PHE A 38 -12.60 -4.53 14.79
N TYR A 39 -11.91 -5.49 15.42
CA TYR A 39 -12.36 -6.88 15.44
C TYR A 39 -13.69 -7.06 16.17
N ARG A 40 -13.90 -6.34 17.29
CA ARG A 40 -15.17 -6.33 18.03
C ARG A 40 -16.30 -5.79 17.15
N PHE A 41 -16.10 -4.65 16.51
CA PHE A 41 -17.08 -4.06 15.60
C PHE A 41 -17.50 -5.03 14.50
N ILE A 42 -16.55 -5.69 13.83
CA ILE A 42 -16.86 -6.68 12.79
C ILE A 42 -17.70 -7.83 13.36
N PHE A 43 -17.29 -8.36 14.52
CA PHE A 43 -17.94 -9.50 15.13
C PHE A 43 -19.37 -9.16 15.61
N GLU A 44 -19.52 -8.04 16.31
CA GLU A 44 -20.79 -7.61 16.91
C GLU A 44 -21.84 -7.21 15.86
N ASN A 45 -21.40 -6.80 14.68
CA ASN A 45 -22.29 -6.40 13.58
C ASN A 45 -22.41 -7.47 12.47
N ASP A 46 -21.84 -8.66 12.69
CA ASP A 46 -21.84 -9.78 11.73
C ASP A 46 -21.27 -9.43 10.34
N LEU A 47 -20.28 -8.53 10.29
CA LEU A 47 -19.67 -8.02 9.05
C LEU A 47 -18.47 -8.84 8.58
N GLN A 48 -18.38 -10.09 9.02
CA GLN A 48 -17.19 -10.92 8.81
C GLN A 48 -16.98 -11.19 7.33
N LYS A 49 -18.06 -11.52 6.61
CA LYS A 49 -18.02 -11.83 5.17
C LYS A 49 -17.58 -10.62 4.36
N GLU A 50 -18.17 -9.46 4.62
CA GLU A 50 -17.86 -8.19 3.97
C GLU A 50 -16.41 -7.79 4.23
N ALA A 51 -15.95 -7.96 5.47
CA ALA A 51 -14.57 -7.70 5.83
C ALA A 51 -13.59 -8.59 5.04
N TYR A 52 -13.88 -9.89 4.91
CA TYR A 52 -13.09 -10.80 4.08
C TYR A 52 -13.07 -10.38 2.60
N ASP A 53 -14.23 -10.08 2.02
CA ASP A 53 -14.33 -9.66 0.62
C ASP A 53 -13.53 -8.38 0.33
N ILE A 54 -13.57 -7.42 1.26
CA ILE A 54 -12.79 -6.17 1.15
C ILE A 54 -11.28 -6.47 1.25
N LEU A 55 -10.86 -7.29 2.21
CA LEU A 55 -9.46 -7.66 2.39
C LEU A 55 -8.90 -8.36 1.14
N ASP A 56 -9.66 -9.27 0.53
CA ASP A 56 -9.27 -9.97 -0.70
C ASP A 56 -9.09 -9.00 -1.87
N ARG A 57 -10.03 -8.08 -2.07
CA ARG A 57 -9.89 -7.03 -3.10
C ARG A 57 -8.63 -6.19 -2.89
N ILE A 58 -8.33 -5.79 -1.66
CA ILE A 58 -7.12 -5.03 -1.33
C ILE A 58 -5.85 -5.86 -1.63
N ILE A 59 -5.83 -7.15 -1.27
CA ILE A 59 -4.69 -8.03 -1.53
C ILE A 59 -4.46 -8.18 -3.04
N ILE A 60 -5.52 -8.40 -3.82
CA ILE A 60 -5.45 -8.52 -5.28
C ILE A 60 -4.93 -7.22 -5.88
N GLN A 61 -5.48 -6.06 -5.50
CA GLN A 61 -5.00 -4.76 -5.97
C GLN A 61 -3.53 -4.52 -5.61
N ARG A 62 -3.08 -4.88 -4.40
CA ARG A 62 -1.68 -4.77 -3.99
C ARG A 62 -0.77 -5.68 -4.82
N LYS A 63 -1.19 -6.91 -5.09
CA LYS A 63 -0.45 -7.83 -5.97
C LYS A 63 -0.35 -7.29 -7.39
N ALA A 64 -1.45 -6.76 -7.94
CA ALA A 64 -1.49 -6.14 -9.26
C ALA A 64 -0.57 -4.91 -9.34
N LYS A 65 -0.62 -4.01 -8.37
CA LYS A 65 0.28 -2.83 -8.29
C LYS A 65 1.75 -3.24 -8.21
N LYS A 66 2.09 -4.24 -7.41
CA LYS A 66 3.47 -4.78 -7.35
C LYS A 66 3.92 -5.39 -8.68
N ALA A 67 3.02 -6.09 -9.39
CA ALA A 67 3.34 -6.65 -10.70
C ALA A 67 3.53 -5.55 -11.76
N GLY A 68 2.71 -4.50 -11.75
CA GLY A 68 2.86 -3.31 -12.59
C GLY A 68 4.21 -2.63 -12.35
N ALA A 69 4.52 -2.30 -11.10
CA ALA A 69 5.78 -1.66 -10.72
C ALA A 69 7.02 -2.48 -11.13
N LYS A 70 6.95 -3.82 -11.06
CA LYS A 70 8.04 -4.69 -11.56
C LYS A 70 8.21 -4.66 -13.08
N LYS A 71 7.10 -4.59 -13.83
CA LYS A 71 7.13 -4.50 -15.29
C LYS A 71 7.66 -3.15 -15.76
N GLU A 72 7.25 -2.07 -15.10
CA GLU A 72 7.74 -0.71 -15.35
C GLU A 72 9.23 -0.59 -15.03
N ALA A 73 9.68 -1.11 -13.89
CA ALA A 73 11.11 -1.16 -13.55
C ALA A 73 11.94 -1.98 -14.55
N ALA A 74 11.39 -3.09 -15.07
CA ALA A 74 12.05 -3.91 -16.08
C ALA A 74 12.08 -3.24 -17.47
N ALA A 75 11.06 -2.47 -17.82
CA ALA A 75 11.02 -1.70 -19.06
C ALA A 75 12.03 -0.54 -19.02
N ALA A 76 12.05 0.22 -17.92
CA ALA A 76 13.02 1.29 -17.70
C ALA A 76 14.46 0.78 -17.76
N ALA A 77 14.76 -0.36 -17.11
CA ALA A 77 16.10 -0.97 -17.16
C ALA A 77 16.51 -1.48 -18.56
N LYS A 78 15.55 -1.88 -19.40
CA LYS A 78 15.83 -2.27 -20.79
C LYS A 78 16.07 -1.06 -21.69
N GLU A 79 15.31 0.01 -21.50
CA GLU A 79 15.51 1.27 -22.23
C GLU A 79 16.85 1.92 -21.87
N GLU A 80 17.24 1.94 -20.60
CA GLU A 80 18.56 2.41 -20.17
C GLU A 80 19.70 1.60 -20.79
N LYS A 81 19.59 0.26 -20.80
CA LYS A 81 20.61 -0.61 -21.44
C LYS A 81 20.66 -0.44 -22.96
N ALA A 82 19.52 -0.19 -23.60
CA ALA A 82 19.46 0.08 -25.04
C ALA A 82 20.05 1.46 -25.39
N ALA A 83 19.81 2.47 -24.56
CA ALA A 83 20.39 3.80 -24.70
C ALA A 83 21.92 3.77 -24.49
N ALA A 84 22.40 3.04 -23.48
CA ALA A 84 23.83 2.85 -23.22
C ALA A 84 24.55 2.16 -24.40
N LYS A 85 23.98 1.08 -24.95
CA LYS A 85 24.55 0.39 -26.13
C LYS A 85 24.57 1.26 -27.38
N LYS A 86 23.54 2.10 -27.60
CA LYS A 86 23.51 3.03 -28.75
C LYS A 86 24.54 4.15 -28.61
N ALA A 87 24.76 4.66 -27.39
CA ALA A 87 25.79 5.66 -27.11
C ALA A 87 27.22 5.10 -27.26
N GLU A 88 27.43 3.82 -26.93
CA GLU A 88 28.72 3.15 -27.10
C GLU A 88 29.03 2.85 -28.58
N ALA A 89 28.04 2.38 -29.33
CA ALA A 89 28.17 2.09 -30.76
C ALA A 89 28.44 3.34 -31.62
N THR A 90 27.89 4.49 -31.24
CA THR A 90 28.13 5.78 -31.92
C THR A 90 29.51 6.35 -31.64
N LYS A 91 30.09 6.10 -30.46
CA LYS A 91 31.47 6.48 -30.13
C LYS A 91 32.50 5.60 -30.83
N ALA A 92 32.24 4.30 -30.97
CA ALA A 92 33.14 3.36 -31.65
C ALA A 92 33.23 3.60 -33.17
N LYS A 93 32.19 4.17 -33.79
CA LYS A 93 32.14 4.42 -35.25
C LYS A 93 32.80 5.73 -35.70
N LYS A 94 33.27 6.56 -34.76
CA LYS A 94 33.85 7.90 -35.00
C LYS A 94 35.35 7.96 -34.72
N LYS A 95 35.99 6.81 -34.49
CA LYS A 95 37.44 6.65 -34.25
C LYS A 95 38.02 5.79 -35.37
#